data_AF-A0A2S5QWC1-F1
#
_entry.id   AF-A0A2S5QWC1-F1
#
_cell.length_a   1.000
_cell.length_b   1.000
_cell.length_c   1.000
_cell.angle_alpha   90.00
_cell.angle_beta   90.00
_cell.angle_gamma   90.00
#
_symmetry.space_group_name_H-M   'P 1'
#
loop_
_entity.id
_entity.type
_entity.pdbx_description
1 polymer ?
#
loop_
_entity_poly.entity_id
_entity_poly.type
_entity_poly.pdbx_seq_one_letter_code
_entity_poly.pdbx_strand_id
1 'polypeptide(L)'
;MKTIHILGGGTFSHVRNHLALATPAFGKTARTLTDMFREAMDPFEYDVYCHLTKMADHNSTLITNEDVERFVDALVDDPDTKIIVFNVALCDFNGSIDGVHSSKYAPRLHSRALEPTINLEMADKLVKRIRKTRKDIFLVAFKTTCGASETEQYVAGLDLLKANSCNLVLANDTQTYRNMIIVPEEAKYCVTTNRNEVLSTLVDMTLKRSKLTFTRSTVIDSPSVDWNDPEVPESLRTVVNYCIEQGAYKPFRGNTAGHFAVKVDDKTFLTSKRSTNFNELDRIGLVKVVSSGPDEVIAYGAKPSVGGQSQRIIFAEHEDVDCIVHFHCPIHFTLDGMEMPVRKQYAYECGSHECGQNTSNGLREVWHGIKAVFLDEHGPNIVFNRSIDPTRVIQFINHFFDLSQKTGGPVHV
;
A
#
# COMPACT_ATOMS: atom_id res chain seq x y z
N MET A 1 -17.41 5.64 -19.43
CA MET A 1 -16.79 4.30 -19.48
C MET A 1 -15.48 4.42 -18.72
N LYS A 2 -15.08 3.47 -17.87
CA LYS A 2 -13.86 3.68 -17.06
C LYS A 2 -12.61 3.37 -17.87
N THR A 3 -11.54 4.12 -17.62
CA THR A 3 -10.31 4.01 -18.41
C THR A 3 -9.14 3.48 -17.58
N ILE A 4 -8.30 2.70 -18.25
CA ILE A 4 -7.04 2.15 -17.73
C ILE A 4 -5.91 2.73 -18.57
N HIS A 5 -4.97 3.41 -17.92
CA HIS A 5 -3.83 4.04 -18.58
C HIS A 5 -2.53 3.34 -18.18
N ILE A 6 -1.85 2.73 -19.15
CA ILE A 6 -0.54 2.11 -18.95
C ILE A 6 0.52 3.01 -19.57
N LEU A 7 1.35 3.62 -18.73
CA LEU A 7 2.42 4.52 -19.18
C LEU A 7 3.76 3.80 -19.11
N GLY A 8 4.61 3.93 -20.14
CA GLY A 8 5.94 3.32 -20.12
C GLY A 8 6.99 3.94 -21.04
N GLY A 9 8.23 3.48 -20.87
CA GLY A 9 9.39 4.00 -21.58
C GLY A 9 10.19 5.02 -20.77
N GLY A 10 11.31 5.46 -21.33
CA GLY A 10 12.28 6.36 -20.70
C GLY A 10 12.08 7.82 -21.06
N THR A 11 12.37 8.75 -20.15
CA THR A 11 12.38 10.20 -20.44
C THR A 11 13.81 10.72 -20.65
N PHE A 12 13.88 11.92 -21.24
CA PHE A 12 15.10 12.70 -21.40
C PHE A 12 15.08 13.93 -20.49
N SER A 13 16.24 14.32 -19.97
CA SER A 13 16.49 15.65 -19.38
C SER A 13 17.51 16.38 -20.26
N HIS A 14 17.07 17.41 -20.97
CA HIS A 14 17.93 18.15 -21.90
C HIS A 14 18.97 18.97 -21.14
N VAL A 15 20.24 18.86 -21.54
CA VAL A 15 21.36 19.63 -20.94
C VAL A 15 21.82 20.75 -21.89
N ARG A 16 21.99 20.41 -23.17
CA ARG A 16 22.34 21.34 -24.28
C ARG A 16 21.66 20.93 -25.57
N ASN A 17 21.78 21.75 -26.61
CA ASN A 17 21.42 21.32 -27.96
C ASN A 17 22.21 20.04 -28.33
N HIS A 18 21.47 18.99 -28.67
CA HIS A 18 21.94 17.62 -28.93
C HIS A 18 22.59 16.86 -27.76
N LEU A 19 22.48 17.33 -26.51
CA LEU A 19 22.95 16.61 -25.33
C LEU A 19 21.85 16.51 -24.28
N ALA A 20 21.56 15.29 -23.82
CA ALA A 20 20.58 15.02 -22.79
C ALA A 20 21.05 13.88 -21.89
N LEU A 21 20.62 13.94 -20.62
CA LEU A 21 20.57 12.77 -19.75
C LEU A 21 19.33 11.96 -20.11
N ALA A 22 19.37 10.65 -19.90
CA ALA A 22 18.24 9.78 -20.19
C ALA A 22 18.21 8.59 -19.23
N THR A 23 17.00 8.10 -18.95
CA THR A 23 16.81 6.81 -18.29
C THR A 23 16.36 5.79 -19.34
N PRO A 24 17.23 4.89 -19.84
CA PRO A 24 16.89 4.01 -20.94
C PRO A 24 15.75 3.03 -20.59
N ALA A 25 14.62 3.16 -21.30
CA ALA A 25 13.53 2.19 -21.26
C ALA A 25 12.71 2.25 -22.56
N PHE A 26 12.51 1.09 -23.20
CA PHE A 26 11.91 0.99 -24.54
C PHE A 26 10.47 0.45 -24.54
N GLY A 27 9.80 0.50 -23.38
CA GLY A 27 8.34 0.31 -23.29
C GLY A 27 7.82 -1.14 -23.41
N LYS A 28 8.69 -2.16 -23.48
CA LYS A 28 8.26 -3.57 -23.59
C LYS A 28 7.27 -3.97 -22.49
N THR A 29 7.57 -3.66 -21.23
CA THR A 29 6.67 -4.00 -20.09
C THR A 29 5.31 -3.31 -20.21
N ALA A 30 5.26 -2.03 -20.57
CA ALA A 30 3.99 -1.32 -20.76
C ALA A 30 3.15 -1.91 -21.91
N ARG A 31 3.77 -2.30 -23.02
CA ARG A 31 3.08 -2.99 -24.13
C ARG A 31 2.50 -4.33 -23.65
N THR A 32 3.32 -5.17 -23.02
CA THR A 32 2.88 -6.46 -22.48
C THR A 32 1.73 -6.32 -21.49
N LEU A 33 1.82 -5.36 -20.56
CA LEU A 33 0.73 -5.11 -19.61
C LEU A 33 -0.54 -4.65 -20.32
N THR A 34 -0.44 -3.80 -21.35
CA THR A 34 -1.60 -3.36 -22.14
C THR A 34 -2.32 -4.55 -22.74
N ASP A 35 -1.58 -5.49 -23.35
CA ASP A 35 -2.15 -6.69 -23.95
C ASP A 35 -2.82 -7.56 -22.88
N MET A 36 -2.16 -7.82 -21.75
CA MET A 36 -2.72 -8.58 -20.63
C MET A 36 -3.98 -7.92 -20.03
N PHE A 37 -4.02 -6.60 -19.89
CA PHE A 37 -5.23 -5.90 -19.43
C PHE A 37 -6.36 -6.00 -20.45
N ARG A 38 -6.09 -5.94 -21.75
CA ARG A 38 -7.11 -6.10 -22.80
C ARG A 38 -7.66 -7.51 -22.84
N GLU A 39 -6.82 -8.52 -22.64
CA GLU A 39 -7.24 -9.92 -22.58
C GLU A 39 -8.07 -10.24 -21.34
N ALA A 40 -7.73 -9.63 -20.19
CA ALA A 40 -8.38 -9.93 -18.91
C ALA A 40 -9.72 -9.20 -18.69
N MET A 41 -10.08 -8.22 -19.53
CA MET A 41 -11.17 -7.30 -19.27
C MET A 41 -12.34 -7.42 -20.25
N ASP A 42 -13.52 -7.11 -19.74
CA ASP A 42 -14.69 -6.88 -20.58
C ASP A 42 -14.53 -5.55 -21.33
N PRO A 43 -14.44 -5.55 -22.68
CA PRO A 43 -14.29 -4.33 -23.47
C PRO A 43 -15.52 -3.42 -23.40
N PHE A 44 -16.64 -3.87 -22.82
CA PHE A 44 -17.81 -3.02 -22.55
C PHE A 44 -17.73 -2.27 -21.21
N GLU A 45 -16.83 -2.68 -20.30
CA GLU A 45 -16.67 -2.04 -18.97
C GLU A 45 -15.49 -1.05 -18.96
N TYR A 46 -14.38 -1.36 -19.65
CA TYR A 46 -13.16 -0.54 -19.64
C TYR A 46 -12.52 -0.31 -20.99
N ASP A 47 -11.98 0.90 -21.18
CA ASP A 47 -11.04 1.22 -22.25
C ASP A 47 -9.60 1.15 -21.75
N VAL A 48 -8.73 0.49 -22.52
CA VAL A 48 -7.31 0.28 -22.15
C VAL A 48 -6.39 1.00 -23.14
N TYR A 49 -5.64 1.97 -22.62
CA TYR A 49 -4.74 2.82 -23.39
C TYR A 49 -3.27 2.60 -23.01
N CYS A 50 -2.42 2.44 -24.04
CA CYS A 50 -0.97 2.40 -23.89
C CYS A 50 -0.39 3.76 -24.26
N HIS A 51 0.35 4.37 -23.33
CA HIS A 51 1.01 5.65 -23.50
C HIS A 51 2.51 5.45 -23.36
N LEU A 52 3.26 5.70 -24.43
CA LEU A 52 4.70 5.48 -24.45
C LEU A 52 5.44 6.80 -24.56
N THR A 53 6.61 6.89 -23.94
CA THR A 53 7.52 8.02 -24.15
C THR A 53 8.17 7.99 -25.53
N LYS A 54 8.75 9.11 -25.96
CA LYS A 54 9.48 9.26 -27.24
C LYS A 54 10.54 8.18 -27.45
N MET A 55 11.16 7.73 -26.36
CA MET A 55 12.17 6.68 -26.41
C MET A 55 11.59 5.31 -26.80
N ALA A 56 10.33 5.04 -26.45
CA ALA A 56 9.64 3.77 -26.72
C ALA A 56 8.68 3.83 -27.92
N ASP A 57 8.34 5.04 -28.38
CA ASP A 57 7.55 5.30 -29.58
C ASP A 57 7.96 6.64 -30.22
N HIS A 58 8.47 6.57 -31.45
CA HIS A 58 8.92 7.73 -32.20
C HIS A 58 7.80 8.74 -32.52
N ASN A 59 6.53 8.35 -32.46
CA ASN A 59 5.40 9.27 -32.68
C ASN A 59 4.91 9.95 -31.40
N SER A 60 5.42 9.51 -30.23
CA SER A 60 5.02 10.10 -28.96
C SER A 60 5.44 11.57 -28.84
N THR A 61 4.67 12.33 -28.06
CA THR A 61 4.97 13.68 -27.62
C THR A 61 5.53 13.73 -26.20
N LEU A 62 5.55 12.61 -25.48
CA LEU A 62 6.06 12.51 -24.11
C LEU A 62 7.58 12.33 -24.12
N ILE A 63 8.34 13.43 -24.03
CA ILE A 63 9.80 13.40 -24.17
C ILE A 63 10.49 13.53 -22.81
N THR A 64 10.05 14.50 -22.02
CA THR A 64 10.67 14.93 -20.76
C THR A 64 9.84 14.53 -19.55
N ASN A 65 10.39 14.72 -18.34
CA ASN A 65 9.61 14.54 -17.11
C ASN A 65 8.41 15.50 -17.07
N GLU A 66 8.58 16.75 -17.53
CA GLU A 66 7.54 17.77 -17.57
C GLU A 66 6.41 17.43 -18.55
N ASP A 67 6.71 16.73 -19.65
CA ASP A 67 5.68 16.23 -20.56
C ASP A 67 4.85 15.13 -19.90
N VAL A 68 5.51 14.19 -19.21
CA VAL A 68 4.84 13.12 -18.45
C VAL A 68 4.02 13.71 -17.31
N GLU A 69 4.53 14.73 -16.63
CA GLU A 69 3.82 15.46 -15.58
C GLU A 69 2.50 16.04 -16.10
N ARG A 70 2.55 16.86 -17.16
CA ARG A 70 1.34 17.45 -17.76
C ARG A 70 0.34 16.39 -18.18
N PHE A 71 0.83 15.28 -18.73
CA PHE A 71 -0.03 14.18 -19.14
C PHE A 71 -0.68 13.50 -17.94
N VAL A 72 0.07 13.23 -16.87
CA VAL A 72 -0.45 12.67 -15.62
C VAL A 72 -1.51 13.60 -15.02
N ASP A 73 -1.26 14.91 -14.98
CA ASP A 73 -2.24 15.85 -14.44
C ASP A 73 -3.56 15.80 -15.25
N ALA A 74 -3.48 15.73 -16.58
CA ALA A 74 -4.66 15.54 -17.43
C ALA A 74 -5.42 14.23 -17.13
N LEU A 75 -4.71 13.12 -16.85
CA LEU A 75 -5.35 11.87 -16.45
C LEU A 75 -6.00 11.96 -15.07
N VAL A 76 -5.40 12.70 -14.13
CA VAL A 76 -5.97 12.92 -12.79
C VAL A 76 -7.23 13.78 -12.85
N ASP A 77 -7.25 14.76 -13.75
CA ASP A 77 -8.41 15.64 -13.98
C ASP A 77 -9.57 14.92 -14.68
N ASP A 78 -9.29 13.85 -15.43
CA ASP A 78 -10.31 13.03 -16.08
C ASP A 78 -11.10 12.18 -15.06
N PRO A 79 -12.42 12.39 -14.91
CA PRO A 79 -13.26 11.62 -13.97
C PRO A 79 -13.43 10.13 -14.35
N ASP A 80 -13.11 9.76 -15.59
CA ASP A 80 -13.21 8.38 -16.07
C ASP A 80 -11.95 7.55 -15.85
N THR A 81 -10.81 8.20 -15.57
CA THR A 81 -9.58 7.52 -15.12
C THR A 81 -9.83 6.71 -13.86
N LYS A 82 -9.69 5.38 -13.97
CA LYS A 82 -9.88 4.44 -12.86
C LYS A 82 -8.59 3.77 -12.43
N ILE A 83 -7.75 3.36 -13.37
CA ILE A 83 -6.46 2.70 -13.09
C ILE A 83 -5.34 3.41 -13.85
N ILE A 84 -4.24 3.68 -13.14
CA ILE A 84 -2.98 4.11 -13.76
C ILE A 84 -1.89 3.10 -13.41
N VAL A 85 -1.27 2.54 -14.44
CA VAL A 85 -0.05 1.72 -14.33
C VAL A 85 1.13 2.58 -14.77
N PHE A 86 1.88 3.08 -13.79
CA PHE A 86 2.98 4.01 -14.00
C PHE A 86 4.32 3.26 -14.08
N ASN A 87 4.64 2.75 -15.28
CA ASN A 87 5.89 2.04 -15.60
C ASN A 87 6.95 2.94 -16.29
N VAL A 88 6.75 4.26 -16.28
CA VAL A 88 7.69 5.21 -16.88
C VAL A 88 8.99 5.25 -16.10
N ALA A 89 10.11 5.16 -16.81
CA ALA A 89 11.43 5.36 -16.25
C ALA A 89 11.81 6.85 -16.38
N LEU A 90 11.57 7.61 -15.31
CA LEU A 90 11.88 9.05 -15.27
C LEU A 90 13.38 9.27 -15.14
N CYS A 91 13.87 10.36 -15.72
CA CYS A 91 15.23 10.85 -15.48
C CYS A 91 15.28 11.44 -14.08
N ASP A 92 16.06 10.82 -13.19
CA ASP A 92 16.15 11.26 -11.79
C ASP A 92 16.94 12.56 -11.62
N PHE A 93 17.60 13.04 -12.68
CA PHE A 93 18.48 14.20 -12.63
C PHE A 93 18.17 15.22 -13.71
N ASN A 94 18.33 16.49 -13.33
CA ASN A 94 18.51 17.59 -14.24
C ASN A 94 20.00 17.93 -14.31
N GLY A 95 20.52 18.15 -15.52
CA GLY A 95 21.94 18.45 -15.74
C GLY A 95 22.12 19.86 -16.24
N SER A 96 23.13 20.59 -15.75
CA SER A 96 23.56 21.90 -16.26
C SER A 96 25.07 21.94 -16.46
N ILE A 97 25.54 22.83 -17.33
CA ILE A 97 26.97 23.06 -17.59
C ILE A 97 27.21 24.57 -17.47
N ASP A 98 28.31 24.99 -16.84
CA ASP A 98 28.76 26.40 -16.74
C ASP A 98 27.68 27.43 -16.34
N GLY A 99 26.73 27.05 -15.49
CA GLY A 99 25.64 27.93 -15.03
C GLY A 99 24.63 28.33 -16.12
N VAL A 100 24.70 27.76 -17.32
CA VAL A 100 23.75 28.03 -18.41
C VAL A 100 22.53 27.12 -18.25
N HIS A 101 21.36 27.74 -18.30
CA HIS A 101 20.07 27.06 -18.25
C HIS A 101 19.95 25.95 -19.32
N SER A 102 19.46 24.80 -18.88
CA SER A 102 19.43 23.58 -19.67
C SER A 102 18.20 23.53 -20.57
N SER A 103 18.42 23.27 -21.86
CA SER A 103 17.34 23.23 -22.85
C SER A 103 17.80 22.53 -24.13
N LYS A 104 16.85 21.93 -24.87
CA LYS A 104 17.10 21.40 -26.22
C LYS A 104 17.54 22.47 -27.23
N TYR A 105 17.31 23.75 -26.92
CA TYR A 105 17.74 24.90 -27.72
C TYR A 105 18.89 25.70 -27.09
N ALA A 106 19.49 25.22 -25.99
CA ALA A 106 20.64 25.89 -25.38
C ALA A 106 21.90 25.81 -26.28
N PRO A 107 22.87 26.73 -26.15
CA PRO A 107 24.07 26.77 -27.01
C PRO A 107 24.79 25.43 -27.09
N ARG A 108 25.19 25.03 -28.30
CA ARG A 108 25.88 23.75 -28.54
C ARG A 108 27.27 23.76 -27.91
N LEU A 109 27.70 22.65 -27.34
CA LEU A 109 29.09 22.47 -26.89
C LEU A 109 30.03 22.37 -28.10
N HIS A 110 31.16 23.05 -28.02
CA HIS A 110 32.21 23.01 -29.03
C HIS A 110 33.33 22.06 -28.62
N SER A 111 33.69 21.13 -29.50
CA SER A 111 34.64 20.02 -29.23
C SER A 111 36.09 20.43 -28.97
N ARG A 112 36.44 21.72 -29.09
CA ARG A 112 37.84 22.20 -29.05
C ARG A 112 38.16 23.12 -27.87
N ALA A 113 37.20 23.39 -26.97
CA ALA A 113 37.34 24.48 -26.02
C ALA A 113 37.54 24.08 -24.55
N LEU A 114 36.97 22.99 -24.02
CA LEU A 114 36.97 22.74 -22.56
C LEU A 114 36.76 21.24 -22.24
N GLU A 115 37.08 20.84 -21.00
CA GLU A 115 36.57 19.64 -20.32
C GLU A 115 35.34 20.03 -19.48
N PRO A 116 34.14 20.14 -20.09
CA PRO A 116 32.96 20.62 -19.37
C PRO A 116 32.51 19.58 -18.33
N THR A 117 32.17 20.06 -17.13
CA THR A 117 31.54 19.25 -16.08
C THR A 117 30.03 19.46 -16.10
N ILE A 118 29.26 18.37 -16.00
CA ILE A 118 27.80 18.44 -15.82
C ILE A 118 27.49 18.44 -14.33
N ASN A 119 26.85 19.51 -13.85
CA ASN A 119 26.29 19.58 -12.50
C ASN A 119 24.91 18.92 -12.51
N LEU A 120 24.71 17.94 -11.63
CA LEU A 120 23.47 17.19 -11.51
C LEU A 120 22.68 17.63 -10.28
N GLU A 121 21.38 17.86 -10.47
CA GLU A 121 20.41 18.13 -9.42
C GLU A 121 19.28 17.11 -9.49
N MET A 122 18.69 16.76 -8.35
CA MET A 122 17.56 15.82 -8.31
C MET A 122 16.34 16.42 -9.00
N ALA A 123 15.72 15.64 -9.90
CA ALA A 123 14.45 16.01 -10.51
C ALA A 123 13.28 15.74 -9.55
N ASP A 124 12.19 16.50 -9.75
CA ASP A 124 10.97 16.35 -8.96
C ASP A 124 10.31 14.97 -9.14
N LYS A 125 9.77 14.44 -8.03
CA LYS A 125 9.11 13.13 -8.03
C LYS A 125 7.64 13.26 -8.44
N LEU A 126 7.25 12.57 -9.51
CA LEU A 126 5.90 12.69 -10.10
C LEU A 126 4.85 11.75 -9.49
N VAL A 127 5.24 10.56 -9.02
CA VAL A 127 4.29 9.49 -8.63
C VAL A 127 3.29 9.94 -7.56
N LYS A 128 3.72 10.74 -6.58
CA LYS A 128 2.88 11.27 -5.49
C LYS A 128 1.69 12.09 -5.99
N ARG A 129 1.79 12.70 -7.17
CA ARG A 129 0.75 13.58 -7.73
C ARG A 129 -0.52 12.81 -8.07
N ILE A 130 -0.39 11.61 -8.63
CA ILE A 130 -1.50 10.81 -9.18
C ILE A 130 -2.64 10.65 -8.17
N ARG A 131 -2.30 10.24 -6.94
CA ARG A 131 -3.28 10.02 -5.87
C ARG A 131 -3.26 11.13 -4.83
N LYS A 132 -2.76 12.33 -5.15
CA LYS A 132 -2.75 13.45 -4.19
C LYS A 132 -4.18 13.90 -3.87
N THR A 133 -4.97 14.14 -4.90
CA THR A 133 -6.37 14.61 -4.83
C THR A 133 -7.37 13.50 -5.17
N ARG A 134 -7.04 12.61 -6.11
CA ARG A 134 -7.88 11.49 -6.56
C ARG A 134 -7.49 10.17 -5.90
N LYS A 135 -7.97 9.94 -4.67
CA LYS A 135 -7.70 8.68 -3.94
C LYS A 135 -8.44 7.47 -4.51
N ASP A 136 -9.44 7.70 -5.37
CA ASP A 136 -10.23 6.69 -6.07
C ASP A 136 -9.52 6.05 -7.27
N ILE A 137 -8.50 6.71 -7.83
CA ILE A 137 -7.61 6.12 -8.84
C ILE A 137 -6.80 5.00 -8.19
N PHE A 138 -6.83 3.82 -8.80
CA PHE A 138 -5.97 2.71 -8.41
C PHE A 138 -4.60 2.85 -9.08
N LEU A 139 -3.54 2.99 -8.28
CA LEU A 139 -2.19 3.24 -8.76
C LEU A 139 -1.29 2.02 -8.60
N VAL A 140 -0.74 1.58 -9.73
CA VAL A 140 0.34 0.60 -9.80
C VAL A 140 1.63 1.32 -10.18
N ALA A 141 2.67 1.22 -9.36
CA ALA A 141 3.99 1.79 -9.65
C ALA A 141 5.06 0.70 -9.74
N PHE A 142 6.25 1.07 -10.22
CA PHE A 142 7.37 0.15 -10.40
C PHE A 142 8.59 0.66 -9.65
N LYS A 143 9.35 -0.27 -9.06
CA LYS A 143 10.61 0.02 -8.40
C LYS A 143 11.70 -0.89 -8.98
N THR A 144 12.75 -0.29 -9.51
CA THR A 144 13.92 -1.03 -9.97
C THR A 144 15.03 -0.97 -8.93
N THR A 145 15.67 -2.11 -8.66
CA THR A 145 16.93 -2.24 -7.93
C THR A 145 17.97 -2.95 -8.80
N CYS A 146 19.24 -3.00 -8.37
CA CYS A 146 20.29 -3.74 -9.05
C CYS A 146 21.21 -4.41 -8.03
N GLY A 147 21.23 -5.73 -8.00
CA GLY A 147 22.07 -6.51 -7.08
C GLY A 147 21.58 -6.49 -5.64
N ALA A 148 20.35 -6.04 -5.39
CA ALA A 148 19.80 -5.95 -4.05
C ALA A 148 19.43 -7.34 -3.50
N SER A 149 19.61 -7.52 -2.20
CA SER A 149 18.97 -8.62 -1.46
C SER A 149 17.44 -8.49 -1.54
N GLU A 150 16.74 -9.59 -1.24
CA GLU A 150 15.28 -9.58 -1.22
C GLU A 150 14.70 -8.55 -0.24
N THR A 151 15.32 -8.40 0.94
CA THR A 151 14.90 -7.43 1.95
C THR A 151 15.13 -5.99 1.50
N GLU A 152 16.30 -5.68 0.93
CA GLU A 152 16.58 -4.32 0.42
C GLU A 152 15.61 -3.94 -0.71
N GLN A 153 15.33 -4.89 -1.62
CA GLN A 153 14.37 -4.71 -2.70
C GLN A 153 12.96 -4.47 -2.17
N TYR A 154 12.54 -5.27 -1.18
CA TYR A 154 11.25 -5.12 -0.50
C TYR A 154 11.12 -3.76 0.17
N VAL A 155 12.11 -3.35 0.98
CA VAL A 155 12.11 -2.06 1.68
C VAL A 155 12.07 -0.90 0.69
N ALA A 156 12.85 -0.94 -0.39
CA ALA A 156 12.85 0.10 -1.41
C ALA A 156 11.51 0.23 -2.15
N GLY A 157 10.82 -0.89 -2.40
CA GLY A 157 9.50 -0.89 -3.01
C GLY A 157 8.40 -0.47 -2.03
N LEU A 158 8.48 -0.89 -0.77
CA LEU A 158 7.55 -0.48 0.29
C LEU A 158 7.66 1.02 0.58
N ASP A 159 8.87 1.57 0.58
CA ASP A 159 9.09 3.01 0.72
C ASP A 159 8.39 3.79 -0.40
N LEU A 160 8.58 3.36 -1.66
CA LEU A 160 7.89 3.95 -2.81
C LEU A 160 6.37 3.87 -2.64
N LEU A 161 5.84 2.72 -2.23
CA LEU A 161 4.41 2.51 -2.02
C LEU A 161 3.85 3.48 -0.98
N LYS A 162 4.48 3.56 0.20
CA LYS A 162 3.99 4.37 1.32
C LYS A 162 4.18 5.87 1.07
N ALA A 163 5.30 6.28 0.48
CA ALA A 163 5.59 7.69 0.17
C ALA A 163 4.56 8.32 -0.79
N ASN A 164 4.06 7.52 -1.74
CA ASN A 164 3.23 7.98 -2.84
C ASN A 164 1.77 7.53 -2.73
N SER A 165 1.42 6.79 -1.66
CA SER A 165 0.12 6.15 -1.54
C SER A 165 -0.20 5.27 -2.76
N CYS A 166 0.73 4.43 -3.23
CA CYS A 166 0.41 3.48 -4.30
C CYS A 166 -0.50 2.37 -3.74
N ASN A 167 -1.31 1.74 -4.61
CA ASN A 167 -2.04 0.54 -4.23
C ASN A 167 -1.17 -0.70 -4.42
N LEU A 168 -0.36 -0.74 -5.49
CA LEU A 168 0.60 -1.82 -5.73
C LEU A 168 1.94 -1.24 -6.19
N VAL A 169 3.04 -1.90 -5.80
CA VAL A 169 4.37 -1.67 -6.39
C VAL A 169 4.93 -2.99 -6.88
N LEU A 170 5.26 -3.08 -8.17
CA LEU A 170 6.11 -4.16 -8.66
C LEU A 170 7.57 -3.76 -8.46
N ALA A 171 8.27 -4.43 -7.56
CA ALA A 171 9.71 -4.29 -7.43
C ALA A 171 10.42 -5.34 -8.30
N ASN A 172 11.44 -4.93 -9.05
CA ASN A 172 12.27 -5.84 -9.84
C ASN A 172 13.76 -5.50 -9.69
N ASP A 173 14.59 -6.52 -9.63
CA ASP A 173 16.04 -6.36 -9.54
C ASP A 173 16.68 -6.75 -10.88
N THR A 174 17.48 -5.87 -11.48
CA THR A 174 18.03 -6.09 -12.83
C THR A 174 19.19 -7.07 -12.90
N GLN A 175 19.83 -7.38 -11.77
CA GLN A 175 20.95 -8.32 -11.73
C GLN A 175 20.50 -9.73 -11.37
N THR A 176 19.65 -9.85 -10.35
CA THR A 176 19.14 -11.14 -9.85
C THR A 176 17.87 -11.59 -10.59
N TYR A 177 17.24 -10.69 -11.34
CA TYR A 177 15.94 -10.89 -11.99
C TYR A 177 14.78 -11.19 -11.04
N ARG A 178 14.98 -11.03 -9.72
CA ARG A 178 13.92 -11.22 -8.72
C ARG A 178 12.85 -10.14 -8.88
N ASN A 179 11.60 -10.56 -8.89
CA ASN A 179 10.43 -9.69 -8.90
C ASN A 179 9.59 -9.98 -7.65
N MET A 180 8.85 -8.98 -7.19
CA MET A 180 7.84 -9.12 -6.12
C MET A 180 6.79 -8.02 -6.24
N ILE A 181 5.56 -8.32 -5.85
CA ILE A 181 4.47 -7.35 -5.78
C ILE A 181 4.29 -6.94 -4.32
N ILE A 182 4.40 -5.66 -4.03
CA ILE A 182 4.33 -5.10 -2.68
C ILE A 182 3.00 -4.35 -2.51
N VAL A 183 2.40 -4.51 -1.34
CA VAL A 183 1.03 -4.06 -1.03
C VAL A 183 0.95 -3.15 0.22
N PRO A 184 -0.14 -2.39 0.43
CA PRO A 184 -0.27 -1.44 1.53
C PRO A 184 -0.24 -2.08 2.92
N GLU A 185 -0.70 -3.32 3.05
CA GLU A 185 -0.62 -4.14 4.25
C GLU A 185 0.80 -4.64 4.59
N GLU A 186 1.83 -4.13 3.91
CA GLU A 186 3.24 -4.42 4.20
C GLU A 186 3.56 -5.90 4.03
N ALA A 187 3.12 -6.44 2.90
CA ALA A 187 3.35 -7.80 2.45
C ALA A 187 4.00 -7.81 1.06
N LYS A 188 4.48 -8.99 0.66
CA LYS A 188 5.02 -9.26 -0.67
C LYS A 188 4.37 -10.50 -1.25
N TYR A 189 3.90 -10.40 -2.49
CA TYR A 189 3.30 -11.50 -3.24
C TYR A 189 4.14 -11.81 -4.48
N CYS A 190 4.04 -13.06 -4.97
CA CYS A 190 4.67 -13.51 -6.21
C CYS A 190 6.17 -13.17 -6.27
N VAL A 191 6.92 -13.62 -5.26
CA VAL A 191 8.39 -13.51 -5.26
C VAL A 191 8.94 -14.55 -6.24
N THR A 192 9.32 -14.10 -7.45
CA THR A 192 9.69 -15.00 -8.56
C THR A 192 10.69 -14.35 -9.52
N THR A 193 11.45 -15.17 -10.25
CA THR A 193 12.25 -14.73 -11.40
C THR A 193 11.48 -14.84 -12.73
N ASN A 194 10.28 -15.44 -12.72
CA ASN A 194 9.43 -15.55 -13.90
C ASN A 194 8.68 -14.23 -14.16
N ARG A 195 9.14 -13.48 -15.17
CA ARG A 195 8.57 -12.18 -15.51
C ARG A 195 7.11 -12.25 -15.99
N ASN A 196 6.70 -13.31 -16.68
CA ASN A 196 5.32 -13.43 -17.16
C ASN A 196 4.36 -13.75 -16.00
N GLU A 197 4.78 -14.62 -15.09
CA GLU A 197 4.01 -14.96 -13.89
C GLU A 197 3.73 -13.72 -13.04
N VAL A 198 4.76 -12.92 -12.75
CA VAL A 198 4.58 -11.72 -11.90
C VAL A 198 3.76 -10.63 -12.58
N LEU A 199 3.87 -10.46 -13.91
CA LEU A 199 3.05 -9.47 -14.64
C LEU A 199 1.59 -9.90 -14.72
N SER A 200 1.32 -11.19 -14.99
CA SER A 200 -0.04 -11.74 -14.97
C SER A 200 -0.68 -11.60 -13.59
N THR A 201 0.07 -11.94 -12.54
CA THR A 201 -0.36 -11.76 -11.15
C THR A 201 -0.62 -10.29 -10.84
N LEU A 202 0.24 -9.37 -11.28
CA LEU A 202 0.05 -7.93 -11.07
C LEU A 202 -1.26 -7.43 -11.71
N VAL A 203 -1.57 -7.86 -12.93
CA VAL A 203 -2.83 -7.52 -13.63
C VAL A 203 -4.02 -8.06 -12.84
N ASP A 204 -4.00 -9.35 -12.48
CA ASP A 204 -5.07 -9.97 -11.71
C ASP A 204 -5.31 -9.29 -10.35
N MET A 205 -4.24 -8.98 -9.60
CA MET A 205 -4.35 -8.19 -8.36
C MET A 205 -4.95 -6.82 -8.60
N THR A 206 -4.50 -6.12 -9.63
CA THR A 206 -4.96 -4.77 -9.96
C THR A 206 -6.46 -4.76 -10.23
N LEU A 207 -6.95 -5.72 -11.02
CA LEU A 207 -8.35 -5.82 -11.39
C LEU A 207 -9.24 -6.20 -10.21
N LYS A 208 -8.82 -7.17 -9.39
CA LYS A 208 -9.55 -7.54 -8.17
C LYS A 208 -9.59 -6.39 -7.17
N ARG A 209 -8.44 -5.77 -6.89
CA ARG A 209 -8.33 -4.74 -5.85
C ARG A 209 -8.92 -3.38 -6.26
N SER A 210 -8.94 -3.04 -7.54
CA SER A 210 -9.52 -1.77 -8.02
C SER A 210 -11.05 -1.69 -7.92
N LYS A 211 -11.71 -2.85 -7.79
CA LYS A 211 -13.16 -3.00 -7.64
C LYS A 211 -13.63 -2.97 -6.17
N LEU A 212 -12.69 -2.96 -5.23
CA LEU A 212 -12.98 -2.98 -3.79
C LEU A 212 -13.64 -1.69 -3.33
N THR A 213 -14.43 -1.82 -2.28
CA THR A 213 -15.20 -0.74 -1.69
C THR A 213 -14.63 -0.33 -0.33
N PHE A 214 -14.70 0.97 -0.03
CA PHE A 214 -14.11 1.56 1.17
C PHE A 214 -15.09 2.54 1.80
N THR A 215 -15.08 2.57 3.13
CA THR A 215 -15.91 3.50 3.91
C THR A 215 -15.37 4.91 3.76
N ARG A 216 -16.26 5.89 3.52
CA ARG A 216 -15.90 7.30 3.59
C ARG A 216 -16.09 7.79 5.02
N SER A 217 -15.01 8.26 5.64
CA SER A 217 -15.06 8.84 6.98
C SER A 217 -15.06 10.36 6.89
N THR A 218 -16.06 10.98 7.51
CA THR A 218 -16.09 12.42 7.78
C THR A 218 -15.37 12.66 9.10
N VAL A 219 -14.30 13.44 9.08
CA VAL A 219 -13.55 13.76 10.31
C VAL A 219 -14.10 15.06 10.89
N ILE A 220 -14.50 15.02 12.16
CA ILE A 220 -14.88 16.20 12.94
C ILE A 220 -13.76 16.46 13.94
N ASP A 221 -13.37 17.72 14.07
CA ASP A 221 -12.35 18.11 15.04
C ASP A 221 -12.83 17.80 16.47
N SER A 222 -11.99 17.10 17.22
CA SER A 222 -12.27 16.63 18.57
C SER A 222 -10.98 16.12 19.21
N PRO A 223 -10.84 16.23 20.54
CA PRO A 223 -9.83 15.47 21.26
C PRO A 223 -9.97 13.97 20.97
N SER A 224 -8.84 13.29 21.06
CA SER A 224 -8.79 11.83 20.95
C SER A 224 -9.18 11.21 22.28
N VAL A 225 -9.74 10.01 22.22
CA VAL A 225 -10.07 9.27 23.44
C VAL A 225 -8.76 8.76 24.04
N ASP A 226 -8.52 9.00 25.33
CA ASP A 226 -7.30 8.56 25.99
C ASP A 226 -7.23 7.02 25.94
N TRP A 227 -6.03 6.45 25.75
CA TRP A 227 -5.88 4.99 25.80
C TRP A 227 -6.32 4.43 27.15
N ASN A 228 -6.18 5.25 28.19
CA ASN A 228 -6.56 4.91 29.54
C ASN A 228 -8.02 5.17 29.90
N ASP A 229 -8.84 5.65 28.96
CA ASP A 229 -10.26 5.95 29.16
C ASP A 229 -11.04 4.71 29.67
N PRO A 230 -11.94 4.86 30.66
CA PRO A 230 -12.77 3.76 31.16
C PRO A 230 -13.63 3.04 30.11
N GLU A 231 -13.94 3.68 28.97
CA GLU A 231 -14.64 3.03 27.85
C GLU A 231 -13.78 1.94 27.18
N VAL A 232 -12.45 1.96 27.37
CA VAL A 232 -11.52 0.93 26.89
C VAL A 232 -11.38 -0.17 27.96
N PRO A 233 -11.91 -1.39 27.73
CA PRO A 233 -11.88 -2.45 28.72
C PRO A 233 -10.46 -2.86 29.10
N GLU A 234 -10.27 -3.23 30.37
CA GLU A 234 -8.99 -3.70 30.91
C GLU A 234 -8.44 -4.89 30.13
N SER A 235 -9.30 -5.81 29.68
CA SER A 235 -8.91 -6.97 28.89
C SER A 235 -8.26 -6.58 27.56
N LEU A 236 -8.89 -5.70 26.77
CA LEU A 236 -8.31 -5.18 25.53
C LEU A 236 -7.00 -4.43 25.79
N ARG A 237 -7.00 -3.57 26.81
CA ARG A 237 -5.84 -2.76 27.16
C ARG A 237 -4.62 -3.61 27.49
N THR A 238 -4.82 -4.62 28.34
CA THR A 238 -3.79 -5.55 28.78
C THR A 238 -3.21 -6.33 27.61
N VAL A 239 -4.07 -6.85 26.72
CA VAL A 239 -3.63 -7.61 25.54
C VAL A 239 -2.85 -6.74 24.55
N VAL A 240 -3.34 -5.53 24.25
CA VAL A 240 -2.66 -4.63 23.30
C VAL A 240 -1.33 -4.14 23.85
N ASN A 241 -1.26 -3.78 25.14
CA ASN A 241 -0.01 -3.40 25.80
C ASN A 241 1.01 -4.55 25.76
N TYR A 242 0.57 -5.78 26.02
CA TYR A 242 1.41 -6.96 25.86
C TYR A 242 1.97 -7.08 24.43
N CYS A 243 1.11 -6.95 23.40
CA CYS A 243 1.56 -6.97 22.01
C CYS A 243 2.58 -5.87 21.68
N ILE A 244 2.43 -4.67 22.24
CA ILE A 244 3.40 -3.56 22.09
C ILE A 244 4.73 -3.93 22.76
N GLU A 245 4.70 -4.38 24.01
CA GLU A 245 5.90 -4.77 24.78
C GLU A 245 6.68 -5.90 24.09
N GLN A 246 5.98 -6.84 23.47
CA GLN A 246 6.60 -7.94 22.72
C GLN A 246 6.99 -7.58 21.27
N GLY A 247 6.83 -6.32 20.85
CA GLY A 247 7.27 -5.84 19.54
C GLY A 247 6.41 -6.30 18.36
N ALA A 248 5.12 -6.62 18.58
CA ALA A 248 4.21 -7.00 17.50
C ALA A 248 4.02 -5.88 16.47
N TYR A 249 4.05 -4.62 16.91
CA TYR A 249 3.82 -3.43 16.07
C TYR A 249 5.13 -2.80 15.59
N LYS A 250 5.69 -3.34 14.51
CA LYS A 250 7.00 -2.92 13.96
C LYS A 250 6.89 -1.67 13.09
N PRO A 251 7.51 -0.54 13.47
CA PRO A 251 7.34 0.72 12.76
C PRO A 251 8.06 0.72 11.40
N PHE A 252 7.41 1.30 10.40
CA PHE A 252 7.99 1.66 9.11
C PHE A 252 7.62 3.11 8.80
N ARG A 253 8.63 3.94 8.49
CA ARG A 253 8.46 5.40 8.33
C ARG A 253 7.72 6.06 9.51
N GLY A 254 8.03 5.61 10.73
CA GLY A 254 7.43 6.14 11.97
C GLY A 254 5.99 5.71 12.24
N ASN A 255 5.40 4.81 11.44
CA ASN A 255 4.04 4.30 11.65
C ASN A 255 4.03 2.78 11.77
N THR A 256 3.05 2.21 12.46
CA THR A 256 2.90 0.76 12.61
C THR A 256 1.70 0.23 11.81
N ALA A 257 1.81 -0.99 11.33
CA ALA A 257 0.71 -1.73 10.72
C ALA A 257 -0.04 -2.58 11.77
N GLY A 258 -1.32 -2.86 11.53
CA GLY A 258 -2.22 -3.49 12.50
C GLY A 258 -3.38 -2.57 12.89
N HIS A 259 -4.27 -3.06 13.76
CA HIS A 259 -5.30 -2.25 14.39
C HIS A 259 -5.86 -2.95 15.62
N PHE A 260 -6.61 -2.20 16.42
CA PHE A 260 -7.43 -2.72 17.51
C PHE A 260 -8.67 -1.84 17.66
N ALA A 261 -9.75 -2.42 18.17
CA ALA A 261 -10.99 -1.73 18.41
C ALA A 261 -11.82 -2.37 19.52
N VAL A 262 -12.73 -1.57 20.09
CA VAL A 262 -13.77 -2.02 21.02
C VAL A 262 -15.13 -1.44 20.64
N LYS A 263 -16.16 -2.29 20.64
CA LYS A 263 -17.56 -1.87 20.50
C LYS A 263 -18.02 -1.18 21.79
N VAL A 264 -18.53 0.05 21.69
CA VAL A 264 -19.13 0.76 22.83
C VAL A 264 -20.63 0.48 22.87
N ASP A 265 -21.30 0.61 21.72
CA ASP A 265 -22.70 0.30 21.50
C ASP A 265 -22.93 -0.10 20.03
N ASP A 266 -24.17 -0.29 19.60
CA ASP A 266 -24.49 -0.74 18.23
C ASP A 266 -24.09 0.23 17.12
N LYS A 267 -23.88 1.51 17.44
CA LYS A 267 -23.50 2.55 16.48
C LYS A 267 -22.11 3.11 16.75
N THR A 268 -21.53 2.84 17.91
CA THR A 268 -20.31 3.47 18.38
C THR A 268 -19.23 2.44 18.68
N PHE A 269 -18.02 2.72 18.22
CA PHE A 269 -16.83 1.95 18.60
C PHE A 269 -15.62 2.88 18.74
N LEU A 270 -14.65 2.45 19.53
CA LEU A 270 -13.34 3.07 19.65
C LEU A 270 -12.33 2.26 18.84
N THR A 271 -11.45 2.91 18.10
CA THR A 271 -10.46 2.23 17.25
C THR A 271 -9.15 2.99 17.18
N SER A 272 -8.07 2.25 16.92
CA SER A 272 -6.74 2.80 16.62
C SER A 272 -6.75 3.85 15.48
N LYS A 273 -5.84 4.82 15.56
CA LYS A 273 -5.68 5.91 14.58
C LYS A 273 -4.94 5.46 13.32
N ARG A 274 -5.32 6.02 12.18
CA ARG A 274 -4.59 5.82 10.93
C ARG A 274 -3.25 6.54 10.95
N SER A 275 -2.22 5.87 10.40
CA SER A 275 -0.90 6.48 10.17
C SER A 275 -0.29 7.05 11.44
N THR A 276 -0.27 6.24 12.49
CA THR A 276 0.38 6.54 13.78
C THR A 276 1.25 5.36 14.23
N ASN A 277 2.13 5.61 15.20
CA ASN A 277 2.91 4.58 15.88
C ASN A 277 2.14 4.06 17.11
N PHE A 278 1.66 2.82 17.08
CA PHE A 278 0.92 2.24 18.21
C PHE A 278 1.80 1.98 19.43
N ASN A 279 3.13 2.01 19.29
CA ASN A 279 4.05 1.94 20.43
C ASN A 279 4.04 3.22 21.28
N GLU A 280 3.28 4.24 20.89
CA GLU A 280 3.11 5.52 21.60
C GLU A 280 1.64 5.75 22.00
N LEU A 281 0.87 4.68 22.23
CA LEU A 281 -0.58 4.74 22.47
C LEU A 281 -1.00 5.72 23.57
N ASP A 282 -0.23 5.80 24.66
CA ASP A 282 -0.49 6.74 25.76
C ASP A 282 -0.48 8.21 25.33
N ARG A 283 0.21 8.53 24.23
CA ARG A 283 0.27 9.89 23.66
C ARG A 283 -0.74 10.10 22.55
N ILE A 284 -0.98 9.07 21.74
CA ILE A 284 -1.84 9.19 20.56
C ILE A 284 -3.32 8.97 20.90
N GLY A 285 -3.67 8.06 21.81
CA GLY A 285 -5.04 7.66 22.08
C GLY A 285 -5.77 7.02 20.90
N LEU A 286 -7.10 6.95 21.00
CA LEU A 286 -8.02 6.31 20.07
C LEU A 286 -8.89 7.33 19.32
N VAL A 287 -9.57 6.84 18.29
CA VAL A 287 -10.63 7.52 17.55
C VAL A 287 -11.97 6.96 17.98
N LYS A 288 -12.89 7.85 18.37
CA LYS A 288 -14.30 7.49 18.48
C LYS A 288 -14.94 7.55 17.10
N VAL A 289 -15.61 6.47 16.71
CA VAL A 289 -16.32 6.37 15.44
C VAL A 289 -17.78 6.11 15.72
N VAL A 290 -18.65 6.91 15.08
CA VAL A 290 -20.10 6.78 15.15
C VAL A 290 -20.63 6.51 13.74
N SER A 291 -21.41 5.46 13.60
CA SER A 291 -22.10 5.14 12.37
C SER A 291 -23.18 6.18 12.05
N SER A 292 -23.10 6.78 10.87
CA SER A 292 -24.13 7.69 10.34
C SER A 292 -24.95 7.05 9.21
N GLY A 293 -24.58 5.84 8.77
CA GLY A 293 -25.27 5.10 7.71
C GLY A 293 -24.63 3.73 7.41
N PRO A 294 -25.06 3.05 6.35
CA PRO A 294 -24.48 1.78 5.92
C PRO A 294 -22.99 1.90 5.59
N ASP A 295 -22.59 2.94 4.84
CA ASP A 295 -21.22 3.12 4.31
C ASP A 295 -20.55 4.43 4.73
N GLU A 296 -21.15 5.13 5.69
CA GLU A 296 -20.68 6.42 6.20
C GLU A 296 -20.47 6.37 7.70
N VAL A 297 -19.35 6.96 8.12
CA VAL A 297 -19.01 7.08 9.54
C VAL A 297 -18.51 8.49 9.85
N ILE A 298 -18.84 8.96 11.04
CA ILE A 298 -18.29 10.17 11.64
C ILE A 298 -17.14 9.74 12.57
N ALA A 299 -15.94 10.22 12.29
CA ALA A 299 -14.75 9.97 13.10
C ALA A 299 -14.36 11.25 13.85
N TYR A 300 -14.24 11.15 15.17
CA TYR A 300 -13.93 12.27 16.03
C TYR A 300 -12.41 12.36 16.26
N GLY A 301 -11.81 13.49 15.86
CA GLY A 301 -10.42 13.86 16.08
C GLY A 301 -9.43 13.38 15.01
N ALA A 302 -9.57 12.16 14.51
CA ALA A 302 -8.67 11.63 13.48
C ALA A 302 -9.35 10.58 12.59
N LYS A 303 -8.70 10.22 11.48
CA LYS A 303 -9.15 9.10 10.64
C LYS A 303 -8.86 7.76 11.33
N PRO A 304 -9.80 6.79 11.30
CA PRO A 304 -9.58 5.45 11.84
C PRO A 304 -8.61 4.64 10.97
N SER A 305 -7.87 3.71 11.57
CA SER A 305 -6.81 2.92 10.91
C SER A 305 -7.32 2.03 9.78
N VAL A 306 -8.46 1.37 10.00
CA VAL A 306 -9.19 0.60 8.99
C VAL A 306 -10.52 1.28 8.65
N GLY A 307 -11.06 0.98 7.47
CA GLY A 307 -12.38 1.46 7.10
C GLY A 307 -13.39 1.03 8.16
N GLY A 308 -14.11 1.96 8.77
CA GLY A 308 -14.99 1.66 9.91
C GLY A 308 -15.95 0.50 9.66
N GLN A 309 -16.30 0.23 8.39
CA GLN A 309 -17.12 -0.91 8.01
C GLN A 309 -16.50 -2.28 8.27
N SER A 310 -15.18 -2.49 8.11
CA SER A 310 -14.59 -3.82 8.31
C SER A 310 -14.73 -4.28 9.77
N GLN A 311 -14.62 -3.35 10.71
CA GLN A 311 -14.82 -3.60 12.14
C GLN A 311 -16.30 -3.78 12.48
N ARG A 312 -17.18 -3.00 11.83
CA ARG A 312 -18.64 -3.13 11.99
C ARG A 312 -19.18 -4.46 11.51
N ILE A 313 -18.70 -4.98 10.39
CA ILE A 313 -19.09 -6.31 9.87
C ILE A 313 -18.82 -7.36 10.96
N ILE A 314 -17.61 -7.35 11.54
CA ILE A 314 -17.23 -8.28 12.61
C ILE A 314 -18.14 -8.13 13.83
N PHE A 315 -18.35 -6.90 14.33
CA PHE A 315 -19.20 -6.67 15.50
C PHE A 315 -20.70 -6.96 15.27
N ALA A 316 -21.17 -6.89 14.03
CA ALA A 316 -22.56 -7.21 13.68
C ALA A 316 -22.77 -8.71 13.47
N GLU A 317 -21.79 -9.42 12.89
CA GLU A 317 -21.91 -10.86 12.60
C GLU A 317 -21.43 -11.75 13.77
N HIS A 318 -20.74 -11.16 14.76
CA HIS A 318 -20.25 -11.84 15.95
C HIS A 318 -20.62 -11.07 17.22
N GLU A 319 -21.91 -11.06 17.56
CA GLU A 319 -22.46 -10.28 18.69
C GLU A 319 -21.92 -10.69 20.07
N ASP A 320 -21.33 -11.88 20.20
CA ASP A 320 -20.74 -12.40 21.42
C ASP A 320 -19.35 -11.81 21.74
N VAL A 321 -18.73 -11.10 20.80
CA VAL A 321 -17.43 -10.46 20.96
C VAL A 321 -17.50 -8.96 20.70
N ASP A 322 -16.64 -8.20 21.36
CA ASP A 322 -16.64 -6.74 21.27
C ASP A 322 -15.25 -6.12 21.31
N CYS A 323 -14.18 -6.92 21.40
CA CYS A 323 -12.80 -6.49 21.29
C CYS A 323 -12.14 -7.12 20.06
N ILE A 324 -11.33 -6.34 19.33
CA ILE A 324 -10.54 -6.77 18.18
C ILE A 324 -9.07 -6.42 18.42
N VAL A 325 -8.18 -7.38 18.18
CA VAL A 325 -6.73 -7.18 18.12
C VAL A 325 -6.20 -7.75 16.81
N HIS A 326 -5.45 -6.94 16.07
CA HIS A 326 -4.82 -7.28 14.81
C HIS A 326 -3.42 -6.70 14.72
N PHE A 327 -2.47 -7.53 14.31
CA PHE A 327 -1.06 -7.18 14.08
C PHE A 327 -0.53 -8.01 12.89
N HIS A 328 0.64 -7.65 12.37
CA HIS A 328 1.21 -8.27 11.16
C HIS A 328 2.38 -9.18 11.52
N CYS A 329 2.10 -10.27 12.23
CA CYS A 329 3.06 -11.30 12.62
C CYS A 329 2.67 -12.66 12.04
N PRO A 330 3.63 -13.51 11.63
CA PRO A 330 3.35 -14.82 11.07
C PRO A 330 2.89 -15.83 12.13
N ILE A 331 2.25 -16.92 11.68
CA ILE A 331 1.93 -18.08 12.51
C ILE A 331 3.22 -18.83 12.86
N HIS A 332 3.30 -19.41 14.06
CA HIS A 332 4.30 -20.43 14.37
C HIS A 332 4.04 -21.71 13.53
N PHE A 333 4.95 -22.03 12.60
CA PHE A 333 4.82 -23.18 11.68
C PHE A 333 4.82 -24.58 12.34
N THR A 334 4.77 -24.67 13.66
CA THR A 334 4.97 -25.90 14.41
C THR A 334 3.88 -26.08 15.46
N LEU A 335 2.69 -26.52 15.07
CA LEU A 335 1.70 -26.99 16.03
C LEU A 335 1.00 -28.25 15.51
N ASP A 336 1.21 -29.35 16.24
CA ASP A 336 0.52 -30.61 16.03
C ASP A 336 -0.95 -30.48 16.43
N GLY A 337 -1.86 -30.66 15.46
CA GLY A 337 -3.27 -30.98 15.69
C GLY A 337 -4.25 -29.83 15.96
N MET A 338 -3.81 -28.57 16.13
CA MET A 338 -4.70 -27.40 16.18
C MET A 338 -4.47 -26.49 14.96
N GLU A 339 -5.47 -26.43 14.08
CA GLU A 339 -5.41 -25.61 12.86
C GLU A 339 -5.97 -24.21 13.12
N MET A 340 -5.14 -23.18 12.90
CA MET A 340 -5.59 -21.80 12.78
C MET A 340 -6.38 -21.64 11.46
N PRO A 341 -7.60 -21.09 11.48
CA PRO A 341 -8.32 -20.79 10.23
C PRO A 341 -7.53 -19.80 9.38
N VAL A 342 -7.19 -20.16 8.14
CA VAL A 342 -6.47 -19.29 7.21
C VAL A 342 -7.38 -18.87 6.04
N ARG A 343 -7.34 -17.59 5.69
CA ARG A 343 -8.03 -17.04 4.51
C ARG A 343 -7.03 -16.39 3.57
N LYS A 344 -7.16 -16.66 2.27
CA LYS A 344 -6.39 -15.95 1.24
C LYS A 344 -6.75 -14.47 1.27
N GLN A 345 -5.74 -13.60 1.29
CA GLN A 345 -5.93 -12.15 1.34
C GLN A 345 -5.54 -11.43 0.04
N TYR A 346 -4.80 -12.09 -0.84
CA TYR A 346 -4.28 -11.55 -2.10
C TYR A 346 -5.26 -10.66 -2.89
N ALA A 347 -6.54 -11.03 -2.98
CA ALA A 347 -7.56 -10.30 -3.73
C ALA A 347 -8.09 -9.03 -3.04
N TYR A 348 -7.86 -8.87 -1.73
CA TYR A 348 -8.51 -7.87 -0.88
C TYR A 348 -7.47 -6.94 -0.26
N GLU A 349 -7.56 -5.65 -0.56
CA GLU A 349 -6.74 -4.62 0.09
C GLU A 349 -7.21 -4.40 1.54
N CYS A 350 -6.27 -4.24 2.47
CA CYS A 350 -6.58 -3.98 3.87
C CYS A 350 -7.45 -2.72 4.03
N GLY A 351 -8.49 -2.80 4.86
CA GLY A 351 -9.44 -1.72 5.11
C GLY A 351 -10.60 -1.63 4.10
N SER A 352 -10.64 -2.48 3.08
CA SER A 352 -11.82 -2.64 2.21
C SER A 352 -12.95 -3.38 2.91
N HIS A 353 -14.19 -3.21 2.42
CA HIS A 353 -15.35 -3.95 2.94
C HIS A 353 -15.19 -5.45 2.72
N GLU A 354 -14.67 -5.84 1.57
CA GLU A 354 -14.46 -7.23 1.19
C GLU A 354 -13.36 -7.88 2.05
N CYS A 355 -12.32 -7.13 2.45
CA CYS A 355 -11.38 -7.58 3.47
C CYS A 355 -12.09 -7.85 4.79
N GLY A 356 -12.96 -6.93 5.25
CA GLY A 356 -13.76 -7.12 6.46
C GLY A 356 -14.65 -8.36 6.41
N GLN A 357 -15.34 -8.56 5.29
CA GLN A 357 -16.18 -9.74 5.08
C GLN A 357 -15.33 -11.03 5.01
N ASN A 358 -14.16 -10.99 4.37
CA ASN A 358 -13.26 -12.13 4.31
C ASN A 358 -12.76 -12.54 5.70
N THR A 359 -12.47 -11.55 6.56
CA THR A 359 -12.16 -11.77 7.98
C THR A 359 -13.34 -12.41 8.68
N SER A 360 -14.52 -11.79 8.64
CA SER A 360 -15.72 -12.25 9.34
C SER A 360 -16.10 -13.69 8.96
N ASN A 361 -16.14 -13.98 7.66
CA ASN A 361 -16.43 -15.32 7.13
C ASN A 361 -15.43 -16.39 7.62
N GLY A 362 -14.19 -16.00 7.89
CA GLY A 362 -13.12 -16.88 8.35
C GLY A 362 -12.98 -17.01 9.86
N LEU A 363 -13.57 -16.10 10.65
CA LEU A 363 -13.51 -16.16 12.11
C LEU A 363 -14.18 -17.44 12.63
N ARG A 364 -13.43 -18.20 13.42
CA ARG A 364 -13.92 -19.39 14.14
C ARG A 364 -13.42 -19.35 15.58
N GLU A 365 -14.19 -19.93 16.49
CA GLU A 365 -13.72 -20.14 17.86
C GLU A 365 -12.58 -21.16 17.82
N VAL A 366 -11.36 -20.71 18.15
CA VAL A 366 -10.16 -21.54 18.14
C VAL A 366 -9.91 -22.06 19.55
N TRP A 367 -9.96 -21.17 20.54
CA TRP A 367 -9.99 -21.52 21.97
C TRP A 367 -11.27 -20.95 22.57
N HIS A 368 -11.81 -21.60 23.61
CA HIS A 368 -13.05 -21.14 24.26
C HIS A 368 -12.99 -19.65 24.62
N GLY A 369 -13.94 -18.86 24.11
CA GLY A 369 -14.05 -17.41 24.25
C GLY A 369 -13.18 -16.57 23.31
N ILE A 370 -12.39 -17.20 22.42
CA ILE A 370 -11.48 -16.52 21.49
C ILE A 370 -11.78 -17.01 20.06
N LYS A 371 -12.25 -16.10 19.22
CA LYS A 371 -12.36 -16.34 17.79
C LYS A 371 -11.17 -15.74 17.06
N ALA A 372 -10.64 -16.46 16.09
CA ALA A 372 -9.51 -15.99 15.31
C ALA A 372 -9.57 -16.45 13.86
N VAL A 373 -8.90 -15.68 13.01
CA VAL A 373 -8.60 -16.02 11.63
C VAL A 373 -7.26 -15.39 11.27
N PHE A 374 -6.42 -16.13 10.55
CA PHE A 374 -5.22 -15.60 9.95
C PHE A 374 -5.48 -15.25 8.48
N LEU A 375 -5.19 -14.00 8.13
CA LEU A 375 -5.23 -13.55 6.74
C LEU A 375 -3.83 -13.75 6.14
N ASP A 376 -3.76 -14.57 5.09
CA ASP A 376 -2.53 -14.95 4.41
C ASP A 376 -1.70 -13.73 3.97
N GLU A 377 -0.40 -13.74 4.26
CA GLU A 377 0.53 -12.61 4.05
C GLU A 377 0.18 -11.29 4.78
N HIS A 378 -0.85 -11.28 5.64
CA HIS A 378 -1.32 -10.09 6.33
C HIS A 378 -1.12 -10.20 7.85
N GLY A 379 -1.81 -11.15 8.51
CA GLY A 379 -1.72 -11.35 9.96
C GLY A 379 -3.03 -11.80 10.61
N PRO A 380 -3.02 -12.09 11.91
CA PRO A 380 -4.21 -12.54 12.63
C PRO A 380 -5.21 -11.43 12.92
N ASN A 381 -6.49 -11.76 12.85
CA ASN A 381 -7.57 -11.02 13.48
C ASN A 381 -8.08 -11.86 14.64
N ILE A 382 -7.92 -11.35 15.85
CA ILE A 382 -8.28 -12.04 17.10
C ILE A 382 -9.39 -11.23 17.74
N VAL A 383 -10.51 -11.88 18.03
CA VAL A 383 -11.69 -11.24 18.62
C VAL A 383 -12.16 -11.99 19.85
N PHE A 384 -12.58 -11.24 20.86
CA PHE A 384 -12.96 -11.77 22.16
C PHE A 384 -13.94 -10.84 22.87
N ASN A 385 -14.62 -11.34 23.89
CA ASN A 385 -15.49 -10.53 24.75
C ASN A 385 -14.68 -9.77 25.80
N ARG A 386 -15.07 -8.54 26.13
CA ARG A 386 -14.43 -7.69 27.13
C ARG A 386 -14.31 -8.33 28.51
N SER A 387 -15.16 -9.29 28.86
CA SER A 387 -15.12 -9.99 30.14
C SER A 387 -14.10 -11.14 30.20
N ILE A 388 -13.39 -11.43 29.10
CA ILE A 388 -12.40 -12.51 29.09
C ILE A 388 -11.20 -12.18 30.00
N ASP A 389 -10.63 -13.20 30.61
CA ASP A 389 -9.31 -13.09 31.25
C ASP A 389 -8.25 -12.76 30.17
N PRO A 390 -7.61 -11.59 30.21
CA PRO A 390 -6.61 -11.20 29.21
C PRO A 390 -5.42 -12.16 29.14
N THR A 391 -5.09 -12.84 30.25
CA THR A 391 -4.01 -13.84 30.31
C THR A 391 -4.26 -14.98 29.32
N ARG A 392 -5.53 -15.38 29.15
CA ARG A 392 -5.92 -16.42 28.20
C ARG A 392 -5.69 -15.99 26.76
N VAL A 393 -5.97 -14.73 26.44
CA VAL A 393 -5.74 -14.16 25.10
C VAL A 393 -4.24 -14.00 24.83
N ILE A 394 -3.45 -13.61 25.82
CA ILE A 394 -1.99 -13.54 25.72
C ILE A 394 -1.38 -14.92 25.48
N GLN A 395 -1.83 -15.94 26.23
CA GLN A 395 -1.41 -17.33 26.01
C GLN A 395 -1.76 -17.83 24.61
N PHE A 396 -2.95 -17.49 24.12
CA PHE A 396 -3.37 -17.78 22.75
C PHE A 396 -2.42 -17.13 21.73
N ILE A 397 -2.09 -15.86 21.91
CA ILE A 397 -1.19 -15.13 21.02
C ILE A 397 0.19 -15.79 20.99
N ASN A 398 0.78 -16.07 22.16
CA ASN A 398 2.09 -16.71 22.28
C ASN A 398 2.12 -18.12 21.73
N HIS A 399 0.99 -18.81 21.77
CA HIS A 399 0.87 -20.16 21.22
C HIS A 399 0.93 -20.13 19.69
N PHE A 400 0.23 -19.19 19.05
CA PHE A 400 0.01 -19.22 17.61
C PHE A 400 0.92 -18.29 16.79
N PHE A 401 1.47 -17.20 17.35
CA PHE A 401 2.11 -16.16 16.54
C PHE A 401 3.51 -15.76 17.02
N ASP A 402 4.42 -15.64 16.05
CA ASP A 402 5.77 -15.14 16.29
C ASP A 402 5.80 -13.60 16.29
N LEU A 403 5.66 -13.02 17.49
CA LEU A 403 5.67 -11.57 17.66
C LEU A 403 7.04 -10.92 17.35
N SER A 404 8.13 -11.69 17.25
CA SER A 404 9.44 -11.16 16.85
C SER A 404 9.53 -10.89 15.35
N GLN A 405 8.69 -11.55 14.55
CA GLN A 405 8.70 -11.50 13.09
C GLN A 405 7.60 -10.58 12.53
N LYS A 406 7.67 -10.31 11.23
CA LYS A 406 6.66 -9.55 10.47
C LYS A 406 6.24 -10.35 9.25
N THR A 407 4.95 -10.41 8.95
CA THR A 407 4.44 -11.26 7.87
C THR A 407 5.11 -10.97 6.51
N GLY A 408 5.22 -9.71 6.10
CA GLY A 408 5.91 -9.33 4.85
C GLY A 408 7.44 -9.36 4.89
N GLY A 409 8.04 -9.76 6.01
CA GLY A 409 9.48 -9.73 6.25
C GLY A 409 9.97 -8.48 7.01
N PRO A 410 11.25 -8.46 7.39
CA PRO A 410 11.83 -7.39 8.20
C PRO A 410 11.76 -6.05 7.47
N VAL A 411 11.35 -5.01 8.19
CA VAL A 411 11.28 -3.62 7.71
C VAL A 411 12.35 -2.71 8.34
N HIS A 412 13.16 -3.28 9.24
CA HIS A 412 14.32 -2.62 9.84
C HIS A 412 15.56 -3.05 9.06
N VAL A 413 16.32 -2.06 8.58
CA VAL A 413 17.73 -2.22 8.18
C VAL A 413 18.56 -1.45 9.18
#